data_AF-A0A4R3SKC0-F1
#
_entry.id   AF-A0A4R3SKC0-F1
#
_cell.length_a   1.000
_cell.length_b   1.000
_cell.length_c   1.000
_cell.angle_alpha   90.00
_cell.angle_beta   90.00
_cell.angle_gamma   90.00
#
_symmetry.space_group_name_H-M   'P 1'
#
loop_
_entity.id
_entity.type
_entity.pdbx_description
1 polymer ?
#
loop_
_entity_poly.entity_id
_entity_poly.type
_entity_poly.pdbx_seq_one_letter_code
_entity_poly.pdbx_strand_id
1 'polypeptide(L)'
;MARTKNTTHKQGRSGNPAKAATPVRSKRRATARDWIGGARLRTLTLGVVPVVLGTTVGFVDSGTTGDFGAFLAQDGHLAIALLALAVALFLQIGVNYSNDYSDGVRGTDEYRVGPARLTGAGLAKPGTVLTVALTFFGLAAVAGIVIVVLTQLWWLLLVGAAAIVAAWFYTGGKKPYGYNALGEVFVFVFFGLVAVLGTQYVLIGQATTSGWAAAVAAGFFACAVLMVNNIRDIDEDRLAGKRTLAVVVGRPVARVLYGLFLLLPYVVLLWFVLLYFRTGFTYFSLLLALPALAIGVSSRKPRELITALQLSSFASLVFGVVLGITLAVQP
;
A
#
# COMPACT_ATOMS: atom_id res chain seq x y z
N MET A 1 20.24 25.46 75.90
CA MET A 1 20.19 26.03 74.54
C MET A 1 21.07 25.20 73.62
N ALA A 2 20.49 24.34 72.79
CA ALA A 2 21.21 23.65 71.72
C ALA A 2 20.24 23.48 70.53
N ARG A 3 20.47 24.27 69.47
CA ARG A 3 19.73 24.24 68.20
C ARG A 3 20.63 23.56 67.17
N THR A 4 20.41 22.30 66.87
CA THR A 4 21.05 21.61 65.74
C THR A 4 20.26 21.92 64.46
N LYS A 5 20.92 22.63 63.53
CA LYS A 5 20.39 22.99 62.21
C LYS A 5 20.32 21.74 61.33
N ASN A 6 19.12 21.46 60.82
CA ASN A 6 18.87 20.41 59.83
C ASN A 6 19.06 21.01 58.42
N THR A 7 20.17 20.71 57.74
CA THR A 7 20.42 21.14 56.35
C THR A 7 19.83 20.11 55.40
N THR A 8 18.65 20.39 54.85
CA THR A 8 18.06 19.63 53.75
C THR A 8 18.64 20.10 52.43
N HIS A 9 19.50 19.29 51.82
CA HIS A 9 19.91 19.43 50.42
C HIS A 9 18.68 19.18 49.52
N LYS A 10 18.07 20.26 49.00
CA LYS A 10 17.14 20.17 47.87
C LYS A 10 17.95 19.89 46.60
N GLN A 11 17.99 18.63 46.16
CA GLN A 11 18.40 18.29 44.80
C GLN A 11 17.40 18.91 43.82
N GLY A 12 17.86 19.87 43.03
CA GLY A 12 17.11 20.42 41.91
C GLY A 12 16.84 19.33 40.88
N ARG A 13 15.59 18.91 40.73
CA ARG A 13 15.13 18.15 39.56
C ARG A 13 14.96 19.11 38.38
N SER A 14 16.05 19.50 37.74
CA SER A 14 16.00 20.04 36.38
C SER A 14 15.94 18.87 35.39
N GLY A 15 14.81 18.16 35.38
CA GLY A 15 14.54 17.12 34.38
C GLY A 15 13.87 17.74 33.18
N ASN A 16 14.65 18.09 32.15
CA ASN A 16 14.10 18.46 30.85
C ASN A 16 13.27 17.26 30.32
N PRO A 17 11.93 17.35 30.20
CA PRO A 17 11.08 16.21 29.84
C PRO A 17 11.39 15.68 28.41
N ALA A 18 12.09 16.47 27.59
CA ALA A 18 12.56 16.05 26.27
C ALA A 18 13.69 15.00 26.28
N LYS A 19 14.38 14.78 27.42
CA LYS A 19 15.41 13.72 27.53
C LYS A 19 14.88 12.37 28.01
N ALA A 20 13.58 12.26 28.33
CA ALA A 20 13.01 11.05 28.93
C ALA A 20 12.49 10.01 27.91
N ALA A 21 12.48 10.33 26.62
CA ALA A 21 11.97 9.44 25.57
C ALA A 21 13.10 8.91 24.67
N THR A 22 14.17 8.35 25.23
CA THR A 22 15.05 7.50 24.43
C THR A 22 14.26 6.24 24.09
N PRO A 23 14.06 5.88 22.81
CA PRO A 23 13.31 4.68 22.46
C PRO A 23 13.99 3.49 23.12
N VAL A 24 13.22 2.68 23.86
CA VAL A 24 13.73 1.45 24.47
C VAL A 24 14.08 0.50 23.33
N ARG A 25 15.35 0.50 22.89
CA ARG A 25 15.87 -0.45 21.92
C ARG A 25 15.71 -1.85 22.51
N SER A 26 14.98 -2.70 21.79
CA SER A 26 14.75 -4.09 22.22
C SER A 26 16.06 -4.85 22.30
N LYS A 27 16.30 -5.57 23.40
CA LYS A 27 17.42 -6.53 23.53
C LYS A 27 17.15 -7.86 22.81
N ARG A 28 15.92 -8.11 22.36
CA ARG A 28 15.51 -9.34 21.68
C ARG A 28 15.74 -9.22 20.17
N ARG A 29 16.26 -10.29 19.54
CA ARG A 29 16.35 -10.42 18.07
C ARG A 29 14.96 -10.53 17.42
N ALA A 30 14.81 -10.02 16.20
CA ALA A 30 13.58 -10.18 15.40
C ALA A 30 13.17 -11.67 15.25
N THR A 31 11.88 -11.95 15.46
CA THR A 31 11.27 -13.26 15.18
C THR A 31 10.74 -13.34 13.75
N ALA A 32 10.39 -14.54 13.29
CA ALA A 32 9.68 -14.71 12.02
C ALA A 32 8.39 -13.87 11.94
N ARG A 33 7.65 -13.74 13.05
CA ARG A 33 6.45 -12.89 13.14
C ARG A 33 6.77 -11.41 12.93
N ASP A 34 7.92 -10.94 13.41
CA ASP A 34 8.35 -9.54 13.23
C ASP A 34 8.67 -9.26 11.75
N TRP A 35 9.34 -10.20 11.07
CA TRP A 35 9.61 -10.12 9.63
C TRP A 35 8.33 -10.18 8.79
N ILE A 36 7.43 -11.12 9.08
CA ILE A 36 6.11 -11.19 8.43
C ILE A 36 5.30 -9.90 8.65
N GLY A 37 5.38 -9.32 9.84
CA GLY A 37 4.81 -8.02 10.15
C GLY A 37 5.42 -6.89 9.31
N GLY A 38 6.74 -6.90 9.12
CA GLY A 38 7.49 -5.96 8.29
C GLY A 38 7.10 -6.00 6.81
N ALA A 39 6.77 -7.18 6.27
CA ALA A 39 6.24 -7.32 4.91
C ALA A 39 4.83 -6.72 4.73
N ARG A 40 4.13 -6.43 5.84
CA ARG A 40 2.76 -5.86 5.89
C ARG A 40 1.75 -6.64 5.04
N LEU A 41 1.60 -7.93 5.32
CA LEU A 41 0.68 -8.85 4.62
C LEU A 41 -0.71 -8.26 4.31
N ARG A 42 -1.27 -7.50 5.26
CA ARG A 42 -2.61 -6.87 5.11
C ARG A 42 -2.68 -5.98 3.88
N THR A 43 -1.62 -5.19 3.62
CA THR A 43 -1.52 -4.26 2.49
C THR A 43 -1.03 -4.91 1.20
N LEU A 44 -0.68 -6.22 1.21
CA LEU A 44 -0.36 -6.95 -0.02
C LEU A 44 -1.59 -7.19 -0.88
N THR A 45 -2.78 -7.17 -0.28
CA THR A 45 -4.06 -7.23 -1.00
C THR A 45 -4.16 -6.16 -2.09
N LEU A 46 -3.61 -4.97 -1.86
CA LEU A 46 -3.54 -3.90 -2.85
C LEU A 46 -2.62 -4.21 -4.04
N GLY A 47 -1.67 -5.14 -3.90
CA GLY A 47 -0.85 -5.64 -5.01
C GLY A 47 -1.53 -6.76 -5.79
N VAL A 48 -2.41 -7.54 -5.15
CA VAL A 48 -3.15 -8.66 -5.78
C VAL A 48 -4.29 -8.13 -6.65
N VAL A 49 -5.09 -7.20 -6.12
CA VAL A 49 -6.30 -6.68 -6.77
C VAL A 49 -6.04 -6.15 -8.18
N PRO A 50 -4.99 -5.32 -8.42
CA PRO A 50 -4.72 -4.78 -9.74
C PRO A 50 -4.46 -5.87 -10.79
N VAL A 51 -3.75 -6.93 -10.42
CA VAL A 51 -3.42 -8.03 -11.33
C VAL A 51 -4.65 -8.87 -11.64
N VAL A 52 -5.51 -9.14 -10.65
CA VAL A 52 -6.80 -9.81 -10.86
C VAL A 52 -7.67 -9.01 -11.83
N LEU A 53 -7.79 -7.69 -11.61
CA LEU A 53 -8.58 -6.82 -12.46
C LEU A 53 -7.99 -6.70 -13.87
N GLY A 54 -6.69 -6.47 -14.00
CA GLY A 54 -6.03 -6.38 -15.31
C GLY A 54 -6.15 -7.67 -16.13
N THR A 55 -6.07 -8.83 -15.48
CA THR A 55 -6.22 -10.14 -16.13
C THR A 55 -7.66 -10.38 -16.60
N THR A 56 -8.64 -10.11 -15.74
CA THR A 56 -10.06 -10.40 -16.02
C THR A 56 -10.68 -9.41 -16.99
N VAL A 57 -10.29 -8.14 -16.92
CA VAL A 57 -10.63 -7.15 -17.95
C VAL A 57 -9.89 -7.47 -19.25
N GLY A 58 -8.64 -7.91 -19.18
CA GLY A 58 -7.91 -8.42 -20.33
C GLY A 58 -8.67 -9.53 -21.07
N PHE A 59 -9.21 -10.51 -20.34
CA PHE A 59 -10.06 -11.55 -20.91
C PHE A 59 -11.30 -11.01 -21.61
N VAL A 60 -12.08 -10.15 -20.94
CA VAL A 60 -13.34 -9.65 -21.50
C VAL A 60 -13.09 -8.80 -22.76
N ASP A 61 -11.97 -8.08 -22.81
CA ASP A 61 -11.64 -7.21 -23.93
C ASP A 61 -10.71 -7.84 -24.99
N SER A 62 -10.26 -9.08 -24.79
CA SER A 62 -9.36 -9.74 -25.77
C SER A 62 -10.09 -10.19 -27.03
N GLY A 63 -11.42 -10.36 -26.95
CA GLY A 63 -12.21 -10.98 -28.01
C GLY A 63 -11.93 -12.48 -28.17
N THR A 64 -11.23 -13.10 -27.22
CA THR A 64 -10.96 -14.54 -27.23
C THR A 64 -12.26 -15.33 -27.14
N THR A 65 -12.48 -16.25 -28.08
CA THR A 65 -13.61 -17.19 -28.02
C THR A 65 -13.30 -18.29 -27.01
N GLY A 66 -14.10 -18.44 -25.96
CA GLY A 66 -13.95 -19.49 -24.96
C GLY A 66 -14.13 -18.96 -23.54
N ASP A 67 -13.91 -19.83 -22.55
CA ASP A 67 -13.96 -19.44 -21.15
C ASP A 67 -12.65 -18.80 -20.67
N PHE A 68 -12.67 -18.25 -19.46
CA PHE A 68 -11.50 -17.65 -18.83
C PHE A 68 -10.32 -18.62 -18.69
N GLY A 69 -10.57 -19.92 -18.56
CA GLY A 69 -9.54 -20.95 -18.48
C GLY A 69 -8.79 -21.10 -19.81
N ALA A 70 -9.52 -21.11 -20.93
CA ALA A 70 -8.95 -21.11 -22.27
C ALA A 70 -8.09 -19.85 -22.51
N PHE A 71 -8.58 -18.68 -22.09
CA PHE A 71 -7.80 -17.44 -22.16
C PHE A 71 -6.50 -17.51 -21.35
N LEU A 72 -6.51 -18.10 -20.16
CA LEU A 72 -5.29 -18.25 -19.35
C LEU A 72 -4.31 -19.28 -19.92
N ALA A 73 -4.82 -20.31 -20.61
CA ALA A 73 -3.99 -21.34 -21.25
C ALA A 73 -3.34 -20.85 -22.55
N GLN A 74 -3.91 -19.82 -23.18
CA GLN A 74 -3.42 -19.23 -24.41
C GLN A 74 -2.09 -18.48 -24.19
N ASP A 75 -1.12 -18.67 -25.10
CA ASP A 75 0.10 -17.87 -25.24
C ASP A 75 0.87 -17.59 -23.93
N GLY A 76 0.77 -18.51 -22.96
CA GLY A 76 1.41 -18.37 -21.65
C GLY A 76 0.79 -17.30 -20.74
N HIS A 77 -0.44 -16.84 -21.00
CA HIS A 77 -1.14 -15.81 -20.23
C HIS A 77 -1.16 -16.10 -18.73
N LEU A 78 -1.39 -17.35 -18.31
CA LEU A 78 -1.31 -17.74 -16.90
C LEU A 78 0.07 -17.43 -16.31
N ALA A 79 1.14 -17.81 -17.01
CA ALA A 79 2.50 -17.56 -16.54
C ALA A 79 2.80 -16.05 -16.48
N ILE A 80 2.36 -15.29 -17.48
CA ILE A 80 2.51 -13.83 -17.52
C ILE A 80 1.75 -13.17 -16.37
N ALA A 81 0.50 -13.58 -16.10
CA ALA A 81 -0.30 -13.06 -14.99
C ALA A 81 0.32 -13.38 -13.62
N LEU A 82 0.87 -14.60 -13.45
CA LEU A 82 1.58 -15.00 -12.23
C LEU A 82 2.89 -14.22 -12.05
N LEU A 83 3.61 -13.94 -13.14
CA LEU A 83 4.80 -13.08 -13.09
C LEU A 83 4.42 -11.63 -12.77
N ALA A 84 3.32 -11.10 -13.32
CA ALA A 84 2.83 -9.76 -12.99
C ALA A 84 2.43 -9.68 -11.51
N LEU A 85 1.79 -10.73 -10.96
CA LEU A 85 1.53 -10.86 -9.53
C LEU A 85 2.82 -10.87 -8.71
N ALA A 86 3.84 -11.62 -9.15
CA ALA A 86 5.14 -11.66 -8.50
C ALA A 86 5.79 -10.26 -8.48
N VAL A 87 5.78 -9.53 -9.61
CA VAL A 87 6.26 -8.14 -9.69
C VAL A 87 5.54 -7.26 -8.67
N ALA A 88 4.20 -7.27 -8.66
CA ALA A 88 3.40 -6.45 -7.76
C ALA A 88 3.69 -6.75 -6.28
N LEU A 89 3.74 -8.03 -5.91
CA LEU A 89 4.02 -8.45 -4.53
C LEU A 89 5.46 -8.14 -4.11
N PHE A 90 6.45 -8.43 -4.96
CA PHE A 90 7.85 -8.18 -4.65
C PHE A 90 8.17 -6.68 -4.56
N LEU A 91 7.63 -5.85 -5.45
CA LEU A 91 7.75 -4.39 -5.33
C LEU A 91 7.11 -3.90 -4.02
N GLN A 92 5.91 -4.38 -3.68
CA GLN A 92 5.22 -3.97 -2.47
C GLN A 92 5.98 -4.36 -1.19
N ILE A 93 6.50 -5.59 -1.14
CA ILE A 93 7.33 -6.06 -0.01
C ILE A 93 8.63 -5.26 0.06
N GLY A 94 9.30 -5.02 -1.08
CA GLY A 94 10.50 -4.20 -1.17
C GLY A 94 10.27 -2.78 -0.65
N VAL A 95 9.19 -2.13 -1.08
CA VAL A 95 8.78 -0.81 -0.57
C VAL A 95 8.56 -0.85 0.93
N ASN A 96 7.83 -1.84 1.45
CA ASN A 96 7.55 -1.95 2.88
C ASN A 96 8.82 -2.04 3.74
N TYR A 97 9.81 -2.85 3.32
CA TYR A 97 11.10 -2.91 4.02
C TYR A 97 11.96 -1.68 3.80
N SER A 98 11.95 -1.08 2.60
CA SER A 98 12.68 0.17 2.34
C SER A 98 12.14 1.34 3.18
N ASN A 99 10.83 1.36 3.43
CA ASN A 99 10.15 2.29 4.31
C ASN A 99 10.56 2.07 5.77
N ASP A 100 10.59 0.80 6.23
CA ASP A 100 11.05 0.43 7.58
C ASP A 100 12.50 0.88 7.83
N TYR A 101 13.39 0.57 6.88
CA TYR A 101 14.78 1.01 6.91
C TYR A 101 14.89 2.54 6.95
N SER A 102 14.25 3.23 6.01
CA SER A 102 14.42 4.68 5.83
C SER A 102 13.86 5.48 7.00
N ASP A 103 12.66 5.14 7.48
CA ASP A 103 12.05 5.82 8.64
C ASP A 103 12.80 5.52 9.93
N GLY A 104 13.31 4.29 10.09
CA GLY A 104 14.08 3.87 11.26
C GLY A 104 15.44 4.56 11.34
N VAL A 105 16.16 4.68 10.23
CA VAL A 105 17.46 5.39 10.19
C VAL A 105 17.30 6.90 10.37
N ARG A 106 16.19 7.49 9.89
CA ARG A 106 15.91 8.93 10.06
C ARG A 106 15.37 9.31 11.44
N GLY A 107 15.05 8.34 12.29
CA GLY A 107 14.44 8.58 13.61
C GLY A 107 12.96 8.97 13.54
N THR A 108 12.29 8.83 12.39
CA THR A 108 10.85 9.11 12.32
C THR A 108 10.04 8.10 13.13
N ASP A 109 10.51 6.87 13.24
CA ASP A 109 9.84 5.84 14.03
C ASP A 109 9.89 6.07 15.56
N GLU A 110 10.64 7.08 16.05
CA GLU A 110 10.70 7.42 17.48
C GLU A 110 9.37 7.98 18.01
N TYR A 111 8.57 8.59 17.15
CA TYR A 111 7.28 9.20 17.50
C TYR A 111 6.08 8.29 17.21
N ARG A 112 6.30 7.06 16.71
CA ARG A 112 5.26 6.20 16.13
C ARG A 112 4.34 5.57 17.18
N VAL A 113 3.02 5.61 16.95
CA VAL A 113 2.00 4.93 17.77
C VAL A 113 1.50 3.60 17.16
N GLY A 114 1.76 3.38 15.87
CA GLY A 114 1.46 2.12 15.18
C GLY A 114 2.37 0.94 15.59
N PRO A 115 2.19 -0.26 14.99
CA PRO A 115 3.04 -1.42 15.27
C PRO A 115 4.53 -1.09 15.12
N ALA A 116 5.33 -1.65 16.03
CA ALA A 116 6.78 -1.47 16.05
C ALA A 116 7.41 -1.94 14.73
N ARG A 117 8.36 -1.15 14.23
CA ARG A 117 9.14 -1.44 13.02
C ARG A 117 10.45 -2.14 13.37
N LEU A 118 10.98 -2.91 12.44
CA LEU A 118 12.19 -3.72 12.65
C LEU A 118 13.40 -2.84 12.97
N THR A 119 13.59 -1.79 12.17
CA THR A 119 14.72 -0.87 12.27
C THR A 119 14.52 0.10 13.45
N GLY A 120 13.36 0.75 13.52
CA GLY A 120 13.05 1.73 14.58
C GLY A 120 13.06 1.13 16.00
N ALA A 121 12.61 -0.12 16.18
CA ALA A 121 12.63 -0.78 17.49
C ALA A 121 13.98 -1.44 17.84
N GLY A 122 14.97 -1.39 16.93
CA GLY A 122 16.27 -2.04 17.10
C GLY A 122 16.22 -3.58 17.04
N LEU A 123 15.14 -4.16 16.49
CA LEU A 123 14.95 -5.61 16.39
C LEU A 123 15.84 -6.25 15.31
N ALA A 124 16.17 -5.50 14.26
CA ALA A 124 17.06 -5.90 13.19
C ALA A 124 18.06 -4.77 12.86
N LYS A 125 19.25 -5.15 12.38
CA LYS A 125 20.24 -4.17 11.90
C LYS A 125 19.69 -3.47 10.65
N PRO A 126 19.81 -2.13 10.54
CA PRO A 126 19.34 -1.40 9.35
C PRO A 126 19.89 -1.98 8.04
N GLY A 127 21.18 -2.34 8.00
CA GLY A 127 21.80 -2.95 6.82
C GLY A 127 21.12 -4.25 6.38
N THR A 128 20.67 -5.09 7.32
CA THR A 128 19.94 -6.33 7.00
C THR A 128 18.57 -6.03 6.40
N VAL A 129 17.83 -5.07 6.97
CA VAL A 129 16.51 -4.67 6.44
C VAL A 129 16.64 -4.07 5.03
N LEU A 130 17.69 -3.28 4.79
CA LEU A 130 18.01 -2.77 3.46
C LEU A 130 18.33 -3.89 2.46
N THR A 131 19.16 -4.87 2.84
CA THR A 131 19.46 -6.03 1.98
C THR A 131 18.17 -6.76 1.60
N VAL A 132 17.27 -7.01 2.55
CA VAL A 132 15.98 -7.65 2.26
C VAL A 132 15.15 -6.81 1.27
N ALA A 133 15.06 -5.49 1.47
CA ALA A 133 14.37 -4.60 0.54
C ALA A 133 14.94 -4.70 -0.89
N LEU A 134 16.26 -4.63 -1.03
CA LEU A 134 16.95 -4.74 -2.33
C LEU A 134 16.79 -6.11 -2.98
N THR A 135 16.78 -7.20 -2.20
CA THR A 135 16.51 -8.54 -2.71
C THR A 135 15.12 -8.61 -3.35
N PHE A 136 14.09 -8.07 -2.68
CA PHE A 136 12.74 -8.05 -3.25
C PHE A 136 12.63 -7.15 -4.49
N PHE A 137 13.32 -6.01 -4.55
CA PHE A 137 13.41 -5.24 -5.79
C PHE A 137 14.14 -5.99 -6.92
N GLY A 138 15.19 -6.75 -6.59
CA GLY A 138 15.87 -7.62 -7.54
C GLY A 138 14.96 -8.74 -8.08
N LEU A 139 14.20 -9.40 -7.21
CA LEU A 139 13.24 -10.42 -7.61
C LEU A 139 12.11 -9.83 -8.50
N ALA A 140 11.63 -8.64 -8.18
CA ALA A 140 10.67 -7.92 -9.03
C ALA A 140 11.27 -7.60 -10.41
N ALA A 141 12.52 -7.14 -10.45
CA ALA A 141 13.22 -6.86 -11.71
C ALA A 141 13.38 -8.12 -12.57
N VAL A 142 13.77 -9.25 -11.96
CA VAL A 142 13.88 -10.54 -12.67
C VAL A 142 12.52 -10.96 -13.24
N ALA A 143 11.46 -10.94 -12.43
CA ALA A 143 10.11 -11.28 -12.91
C ALA A 143 9.65 -10.36 -14.05
N GLY A 144 9.90 -9.05 -13.93
CA GLY A 144 9.58 -8.06 -14.96
C GLY A 144 10.38 -8.28 -16.27
N ILE A 145 11.67 -8.60 -16.18
CA ILE A 145 12.50 -8.94 -17.34
C ILE A 145 11.98 -10.20 -18.03
N VAL A 146 11.59 -11.22 -17.27
CA VAL A 146 10.99 -12.43 -17.85
C VAL A 146 9.70 -12.09 -18.61
N ILE A 147 8.83 -11.22 -18.07
CA ILE A 147 7.64 -10.74 -18.80
C ILE A 147 8.04 -10.04 -20.11
N VAL A 148 9.04 -9.15 -20.08
CA VAL A 148 9.51 -8.44 -21.28
C VAL A 148 10.04 -9.41 -22.32
N VAL A 149 10.80 -10.42 -21.92
CA VAL A 149 11.33 -11.44 -22.84
C VAL A 149 10.21 -12.32 -23.41
N LEU A 150 9.20 -12.68 -22.63
CA LEU A 150 8.08 -13.49 -23.11
C LEU A 150 7.17 -12.69 -24.06
N THR A 151 6.92 -11.41 -23.77
CA THR A 151 5.98 -10.56 -24.52
C THR A 151 6.65 -9.75 -25.64
N GLN A 152 7.99 -9.67 -25.65
CA GLN A 152 8.78 -8.83 -26.56
C GLN A 152 8.48 -7.33 -26.46
N LEU A 153 7.83 -6.89 -25.37
CA LEU A 153 7.48 -5.50 -25.12
C LEU A 153 8.63 -4.74 -24.44
N TRP A 154 9.73 -4.52 -25.17
CA TRP A 154 10.97 -3.95 -24.64
C TRP A 154 10.83 -2.58 -23.96
N TRP A 155 9.85 -1.77 -24.38
CA TRP A 155 9.58 -0.47 -23.77
C TRP A 155 9.13 -0.58 -22.30
N LEU A 156 8.59 -1.73 -21.87
CA LEU A 156 8.22 -1.97 -20.47
C LEU A 156 9.43 -2.03 -19.52
N LEU A 157 10.66 -2.20 -20.05
CA LEU A 157 11.88 -2.04 -19.23
C LEU A 157 11.96 -0.63 -18.62
N LEU A 158 11.56 0.39 -19.38
CA LEU A 158 11.54 1.78 -18.88
C LEU A 158 10.47 1.94 -17.79
N VAL A 159 9.30 1.32 -17.96
CA VAL A 159 8.21 1.35 -16.97
C VAL A 159 8.64 0.63 -15.69
N GLY A 160 9.24 -0.56 -15.80
CA GLY A 160 9.75 -1.33 -14.67
C GLY A 160 10.87 -0.60 -13.91
N ALA A 161 11.81 0.01 -14.63
CA ALA A 161 12.85 0.85 -14.04
C ALA A 161 12.24 2.05 -13.30
N ALA A 162 11.28 2.75 -13.93
CA ALA A 162 10.57 3.86 -13.31
C ALA A 162 9.81 3.42 -12.04
N ALA A 163 9.20 2.23 -12.03
CA ALA A 163 8.52 1.67 -10.88
C ALA A 163 9.46 1.38 -9.70
N ILE A 164 10.64 0.80 -9.96
CA ILE A 164 11.66 0.54 -8.92
C ILE A 164 12.22 1.86 -8.38
N VAL A 165 12.51 2.83 -9.26
CA VAL A 165 12.99 4.16 -8.88
C VAL A 165 11.95 4.87 -8.03
N ALA A 166 10.69 4.87 -8.45
CA ALA A 166 9.59 5.46 -7.69
C ALA A 166 9.42 4.76 -6.34
N ALA A 167 9.45 3.43 -6.30
CA ALA A 167 9.41 2.65 -5.07
C ALA A 167 10.51 3.05 -4.08
N TRP A 168 11.74 3.21 -4.55
CA TRP A 168 12.87 3.64 -3.73
C TRP A 168 12.70 5.08 -3.22
N PHE A 169 12.39 6.04 -4.09
CA PHE A 169 12.28 7.45 -3.71
C PHE A 169 10.99 7.81 -2.95
N TYR A 170 10.08 6.85 -2.75
CA TYR A 170 8.87 7.04 -1.93
C TYR A 170 9.24 7.44 -0.51
N THR A 171 10.17 6.69 0.11
CA THR A 171 10.77 7.04 1.40
C THR A 171 12.28 7.18 1.35
N GLY A 172 12.99 6.66 0.36
CA GLY A 172 14.44 6.77 0.24
C GLY A 172 14.92 8.15 -0.27
N GLY A 173 16.22 8.41 -0.15
CA GLY A 173 16.87 9.61 -0.71
C GLY A 173 16.82 10.86 0.19
N LYS A 174 17.32 12.00 -0.32
CA LYS A 174 17.40 13.27 0.44
C LYS A 174 16.05 14.00 0.56
N LYS A 175 15.14 13.79 -0.40
CA LYS A 175 13.81 14.43 -0.47
C LYS A 175 12.76 13.40 -0.92
N PRO A 176 12.32 12.49 -0.03
CA PRO A 176 11.31 11.49 -0.37
C PRO A 176 10.00 12.17 -0.74
N TYR A 177 9.41 11.81 -1.88
CA TYR A 177 8.19 12.47 -2.34
C TYR A 177 6.96 12.08 -1.51
N GLY A 178 7.01 10.95 -0.79
CA GLY A 178 5.99 10.58 0.20
C GLY A 178 5.85 11.63 1.33
N TYR A 179 6.85 12.51 1.50
CA TYR A 179 6.84 13.59 2.49
C TYR A 179 6.36 14.92 1.89
N ASN A 180 5.95 14.95 0.61
CA ASN A 180 5.58 16.17 -0.13
C ASN A 180 4.09 16.17 -0.56
N ALA A 181 3.22 15.49 0.19
CA ALA A 181 1.78 15.37 -0.08
C ALA A 181 1.42 14.76 -1.46
N LEU A 182 2.37 14.06 -2.09
CA LEU A 182 2.17 13.37 -3.37
C LEU A 182 1.90 11.87 -3.20
N GLY A 183 1.89 11.35 -1.96
CA GLY A 183 1.77 9.91 -1.71
C GLY A 183 0.55 9.28 -2.40
N GLU A 184 -0.62 9.90 -2.27
CA GLU A 184 -1.88 9.48 -2.87
C GLU A 184 -1.82 9.46 -4.40
N VAL A 185 -1.20 10.47 -5.02
CA VAL A 185 -1.00 10.52 -6.48
C VAL A 185 -0.15 9.34 -6.96
N PHE A 186 0.95 9.06 -6.27
CA PHE A 186 1.85 7.97 -6.66
C PHE A 186 1.22 6.61 -6.44
N VAL A 187 0.51 6.38 -5.33
CA VAL A 187 -0.18 5.08 -5.15
C VAL A 187 -1.32 4.91 -6.16
N PHE A 188 -2.03 5.98 -6.53
CA PHE A 188 -3.01 5.93 -7.61
C PHE A 188 -2.37 5.51 -8.94
N VAL A 189 -1.25 6.13 -9.31
CA VAL A 189 -0.53 5.83 -10.55
C VAL A 189 0.03 4.41 -10.53
N PHE A 190 0.74 4.00 -9.47
CA PHE A 190 1.45 2.71 -9.48
C PHE A 190 0.55 1.51 -9.18
N PHE A 191 -0.35 1.60 -8.20
CA PHE A 191 -1.27 0.49 -7.88
C PHE A 191 -2.51 0.48 -8.77
N GLY A 192 -2.96 1.65 -9.22
CA GLY A 192 -4.07 1.75 -10.16
C GLY A 192 -3.58 1.58 -11.60
N LEU A 193 -3.05 2.66 -12.16
CA LEU A 193 -2.75 2.75 -13.60
C LEU A 193 -1.70 1.73 -14.06
N VAL A 194 -0.50 1.77 -13.49
CA VAL A 194 0.62 0.94 -13.94
C VAL A 194 0.35 -0.54 -13.68
N ALA A 195 -0.15 -0.91 -12.50
CA ALA A 195 -0.37 -2.32 -12.19
C ALA A 195 -1.55 -2.91 -12.98
N VAL A 196 -2.72 -2.25 -13.04
CA VAL A 196 -3.88 -2.79 -13.80
C VAL A 196 -3.62 -2.77 -15.29
N LEU A 197 -3.26 -1.60 -15.85
CA LEU A 197 -3.07 -1.46 -17.29
C LEU A 197 -1.82 -2.21 -17.75
N GLY A 198 -0.76 -2.24 -16.95
CA GLY A 198 0.43 -3.03 -17.24
C GLY A 198 0.09 -4.52 -17.34
N THR A 199 -0.67 -5.07 -16.39
CA THR A 199 -1.14 -6.46 -16.46
C THR A 199 -2.01 -6.70 -17.68
N GLN A 200 -2.96 -5.81 -17.99
CA GLN A 200 -3.79 -5.97 -19.19
C GLN A 200 -2.94 -5.93 -20.47
N TYR A 201 -2.03 -4.96 -20.56
CA TYR A 201 -1.24 -4.72 -21.75
C TYR A 201 -0.28 -5.88 -22.03
N VAL A 202 0.33 -6.50 -21.01
CA VAL A 202 1.22 -7.66 -21.22
C VAL A 202 0.46 -8.92 -21.65
N LEU A 203 -0.85 -8.98 -21.43
CA LEU A 203 -1.69 -10.09 -21.84
C LEU A 203 -2.29 -9.89 -23.24
N ILE A 204 -2.80 -8.68 -23.55
CA ILE A 204 -3.56 -8.46 -24.78
C ILE A 204 -3.01 -7.35 -25.69
N GLY A 205 -1.87 -6.74 -25.32
CA GLY A 205 -1.19 -5.72 -26.12
C GLY A 205 -1.85 -4.34 -26.15
N GLN A 206 -2.90 -4.10 -25.36
CA GLN A 206 -3.64 -2.84 -25.35
C GLN A 206 -4.17 -2.47 -23.95
N ALA A 207 -4.39 -1.17 -23.75
CA ALA A 207 -5.05 -0.61 -22.57
C ALA A 207 -6.44 -0.11 -22.96
N THR A 208 -7.49 -0.83 -22.58
CA THR A 208 -8.87 -0.55 -22.99
C THR A 208 -9.58 0.40 -22.04
N THR A 209 -10.74 0.90 -22.44
CA THR A 209 -11.62 1.71 -21.58
C THR A 209 -11.98 0.98 -20.28
N SER A 210 -12.30 -0.32 -20.36
CA SER A 210 -12.56 -1.15 -19.18
C SER A 210 -11.32 -1.24 -18.29
N GLY A 211 -10.12 -1.34 -18.89
CA GLY A 211 -8.85 -1.35 -18.18
C GLY A 211 -8.64 -0.06 -17.40
N TRP A 212 -8.87 1.09 -18.03
CA TRP A 212 -8.78 2.40 -17.38
C TRP A 212 -9.80 2.54 -16.24
N ALA A 213 -11.03 2.09 -16.43
CA ALA A 213 -12.04 2.08 -15.36
C ALA A 213 -11.57 1.23 -14.16
N ALA A 214 -11.14 -0.01 -14.40
CA ALA A 214 -10.62 -0.88 -13.36
C ALA A 214 -9.39 -0.30 -12.65
N ALA A 215 -8.49 0.34 -13.40
CA ALA A 215 -7.30 1.01 -12.88
C ALA A 215 -7.65 2.17 -11.93
N VAL A 216 -8.63 2.98 -12.30
CA VAL A 216 -9.14 4.08 -11.47
C VAL A 216 -9.75 3.54 -10.16
N ALA A 217 -10.54 2.47 -10.23
CA ALA A 217 -11.13 1.83 -9.06
C ALA A 217 -10.05 1.29 -8.10
N ALA A 218 -9.06 0.54 -8.61
CA ALA A 218 -7.94 0.03 -7.83
C ALA A 218 -7.09 1.16 -7.21
N GLY A 219 -6.81 2.21 -8.00
CA GLY A 219 -6.05 3.37 -7.55
C GLY A 219 -6.74 4.13 -6.40
N PHE A 220 -8.07 4.29 -6.47
CA PHE A 220 -8.83 4.93 -5.39
C PHE A 220 -8.85 4.09 -4.11
N PHE A 221 -8.96 2.76 -4.19
CA PHE A 221 -8.79 1.91 -3.01
C PHE A 221 -7.39 2.05 -2.38
N ALA A 222 -6.33 2.09 -3.21
CA ALA A 222 -4.97 2.33 -2.72
C ALA A 222 -4.85 3.70 -2.02
N CYS A 223 -5.45 4.74 -2.58
CA CYS A 223 -5.53 6.06 -1.97
C CYS A 223 -6.28 6.04 -0.64
N ALA A 224 -7.41 5.33 -0.55
CA ALA A 224 -8.19 5.23 0.67
C ALA A 224 -7.39 4.56 1.80
N VAL A 225 -6.72 3.45 1.50
CA VAL A 225 -5.87 2.73 2.48
C VAL A 225 -4.69 3.59 2.94
N LEU A 226 -4.06 4.33 2.03
CA LEU A 226 -2.98 5.26 2.39
C LEU A 226 -3.50 6.44 3.21
N MET A 227 -4.64 7.03 2.82
CA MET A 227 -5.22 8.18 3.50
C MET A 227 -5.61 7.85 4.94
N VAL A 228 -6.26 6.70 5.19
CA VAL A 228 -6.57 6.31 6.58
C VAL A 228 -5.32 6.02 7.41
N ASN A 229 -4.26 5.52 6.78
CA ASN A 229 -2.95 5.39 7.43
C ASN A 229 -2.38 6.78 7.80
N ASN A 230 -2.46 7.75 6.89
CA ASN A 230 -1.98 9.11 7.10
C ASN A 230 -2.83 9.88 8.14
N ILE A 231 -4.15 9.63 8.21
CA ILE A 231 -5.02 10.19 9.26
C ILE A 231 -4.63 9.66 10.64
N ARG A 232 -4.27 8.38 10.73
CA ARG A 232 -3.84 7.75 11.98
C ARG A 232 -2.56 8.38 12.50
N ASP A 233 -1.58 8.56 11.63
CA ASP A 233 -0.23 9.00 11.97
C ASP A 233 -0.04 10.53 11.84
N ILE A 234 -1.11 11.32 11.70
CA ILE A 234 -1.02 12.75 11.32
C ILE A 234 -0.28 13.62 12.36
N ASP A 235 -0.41 13.34 13.66
CA ASP A 235 0.26 14.13 14.69
C ASP A 235 1.75 13.77 14.74
N GLU A 236 2.06 12.47 14.64
CA GLU A 236 3.41 11.91 14.59
C GLU A 236 4.16 12.38 13.34
N ASP A 237 3.50 12.34 12.17
CA ASP A 237 4.04 12.83 10.91
C ASP A 237 4.37 14.32 11.00
N ARG A 238 3.48 15.12 11.62
CA ARG A 238 3.74 16.54 11.85
C ARG A 238 4.95 16.77 12.75
N LEU A 239 5.07 16.02 13.86
CA LEU A 239 6.23 16.11 14.77
C LEU A 239 7.53 15.71 14.08
N ALA A 240 7.49 14.73 13.19
CA ALA A 240 8.63 14.26 12.41
C ALA A 240 8.94 15.12 11.17
N GLY A 241 8.19 16.21 10.93
CA GLY A 241 8.38 17.08 9.76
C GLY A 241 7.93 16.47 8.43
N LYS A 242 7.17 15.37 8.46
CA LYS A 242 6.55 14.75 7.26
C LYS A 242 5.35 15.60 6.83
N ARG A 243 5.32 16.02 5.56
CA ARG A 243 4.16 16.70 4.98
C ARG A 243 3.34 15.73 4.12
N THR A 244 2.72 14.72 4.75
CA THR A 244 1.74 13.87 4.04
C THR A 244 0.52 14.69 3.63
N LEU A 245 -0.30 14.19 2.70
CA LEU A 245 -1.49 14.92 2.26
C LEU A 245 -2.42 15.21 3.45
N ALA A 246 -2.61 14.24 4.34
CA ALA A 246 -3.39 14.41 5.57
C ALA A 246 -2.85 15.55 6.46
N VAL A 247 -1.52 15.68 6.61
CA VAL A 247 -0.90 16.78 7.37
C VAL A 247 -1.16 18.13 6.69
N VAL A 248 -1.10 18.19 5.35
CA VAL A 248 -1.29 19.42 4.58
C VAL A 248 -2.74 19.89 4.58
N VAL A 249 -3.71 19.00 4.34
CA VAL A 249 -5.13 19.38 4.27
C VAL A 249 -5.83 19.39 5.63
N GLY A 250 -5.21 18.78 6.65
CA GLY A 250 -5.76 18.64 8.00
C GLY A 250 -6.79 17.51 8.14
N ARG A 251 -7.05 17.12 9.40
CA ARG A 251 -7.91 15.95 9.73
C ARG A 251 -9.32 15.99 9.10
N PRO A 252 -10.07 17.12 9.08
CA PRO A 252 -11.43 17.11 8.54
C PRO A 252 -11.46 16.80 7.04
N VAL A 253 -10.62 17.48 6.26
CA VAL A 253 -10.54 17.28 4.80
C VAL A 253 -9.96 15.90 4.49
N ALA A 254 -8.96 15.43 5.23
CA ALA A 254 -8.39 14.10 5.05
C ALA A 254 -9.45 13.00 5.21
N ARG A 255 -10.38 13.14 6.17
CA ARG A 255 -11.50 12.19 6.37
C ARG A 255 -12.50 12.22 5.22
N VAL A 256 -12.79 13.39 4.66
CA VAL A 256 -13.63 13.51 3.46
C VAL A 256 -12.96 12.83 2.27
N LEU A 257 -11.67 13.10 2.04
CA LEU A 257 -10.89 12.46 0.99
C LEU A 257 -10.84 10.94 1.15
N TYR A 258 -10.65 10.44 2.38
CA TYR A 258 -10.73 9.01 2.67
C TYR A 258 -12.07 8.43 2.22
N GLY A 259 -13.19 9.07 2.60
CA GLY A 259 -14.52 8.60 2.21
C GLY A 259 -14.74 8.63 0.70
N LEU A 260 -14.31 9.70 0.02
CA LEU A 260 -14.38 9.80 -1.43
C LEU A 260 -13.56 8.70 -2.11
N PHE A 261 -12.29 8.53 -1.73
CA PHE A 261 -11.44 7.48 -2.29
C PHE A 261 -11.99 6.08 -2.03
N LEU A 262 -12.66 5.85 -0.90
CA LEU A 262 -13.26 4.56 -0.61
C LEU A 262 -14.55 4.30 -1.41
N LEU A 263 -15.32 5.34 -1.73
CA LEU A 263 -16.63 5.21 -2.39
C LEU A 263 -16.59 5.37 -3.92
N LEU A 264 -15.64 6.13 -4.48
CA LEU A 264 -15.50 6.32 -5.92
C LEU A 264 -15.33 5.01 -6.73
N PRO A 265 -14.65 3.94 -6.23
CA PRO A 265 -14.63 2.65 -6.92
C PRO A 265 -16.03 2.07 -7.19
N TYR A 266 -17.01 2.36 -6.33
CA TYR A 266 -18.39 1.91 -6.51
C TYR A 266 -19.16 2.73 -7.54
N VAL A 267 -18.79 4.00 -7.72
CA VAL A 267 -19.29 4.81 -8.85
C VAL A 267 -18.75 4.25 -10.16
N VAL A 268 -17.47 3.88 -10.21
CA VAL A 268 -16.88 3.20 -11.37
C VAL A 268 -17.53 1.83 -11.61
N LEU A 269 -17.85 1.09 -10.54
CA LEU A 269 -18.53 -0.19 -10.65
C LEU A 269 -19.88 -0.07 -11.37
N LEU A 270 -20.62 1.03 -11.20
CA LEU A 270 -21.88 1.24 -11.93
C LEU A 270 -21.69 1.10 -13.45
N TRP A 271 -20.58 1.60 -14.00
CA TRP A 271 -20.27 1.45 -15.42
C TRP A 271 -20.13 -0.02 -15.82
N PHE A 272 -19.43 -0.84 -15.02
CA PHE A 272 -19.35 -2.29 -15.24
C PHE A 272 -20.71 -2.97 -15.12
N VAL A 273 -21.57 -2.54 -14.20
CA VAL A 273 -22.92 -3.13 -14.03
C VAL A 273 -23.80 -2.87 -15.25
N LEU A 274 -23.69 -1.67 -15.85
CA LEU A 274 -24.44 -1.32 -17.04
C LEU A 274 -24.02 -2.15 -18.26
N LEU A 275 -22.75 -2.56 -18.34
CA LEU A 275 -22.24 -3.42 -19.41
C LEU A 275 -22.44 -4.92 -19.11
N TYR A 276 -22.26 -5.30 -17.85
CA TYR A 276 -22.21 -6.69 -17.39
C TYR A 276 -23.00 -6.81 -16.09
N PHE A 277 -24.31 -7.08 -16.18
CA PHE A 277 -25.24 -7.07 -15.03
C PHE A 277 -24.73 -7.85 -13.80
N ARG A 278 -24.10 -9.02 -14.01
CA ARG A 278 -23.55 -9.87 -12.94
C ARG A 278 -22.47 -9.18 -12.10
N THR A 279 -21.77 -8.19 -12.64
CA THR A 279 -20.77 -7.42 -11.87
C THR A 279 -21.40 -6.65 -10.71
N GLY A 280 -22.73 -6.49 -10.70
CA GLY A 280 -23.49 -5.93 -9.58
C GLY A 280 -23.29 -6.68 -8.26
N PHE A 281 -22.94 -7.96 -8.28
CA PHE A 281 -22.57 -8.71 -7.07
C PHE A 281 -21.34 -8.11 -6.36
N THR A 282 -20.49 -7.36 -7.07
CA THR A 282 -19.35 -6.65 -6.48
C THR A 282 -19.79 -5.63 -5.43
N TYR A 283 -21.02 -5.10 -5.49
CA TYR A 283 -21.55 -4.21 -4.44
C TYR A 283 -21.61 -4.87 -3.06
N PHE A 284 -21.58 -6.20 -2.94
CA PHE A 284 -21.47 -6.87 -1.64
C PHE A 284 -20.17 -6.52 -0.90
N SER A 285 -19.12 -6.03 -1.56
CA SER A 285 -17.93 -5.50 -0.88
C SER A 285 -18.23 -4.24 -0.04
N LEU A 286 -19.39 -3.57 -0.25
CA LEU A 286 -19.86 -2.48 0.62
C LEU A 286 -20.09 -2.94 2.06
N LEU A 287 -20.36 -4.22 2.30
CA LEU A 287 -20.47 -4.78 3.65
C LEU A 287 -19.18 -4.58 4.46
N LEU A 288 -18.03 -4.44 3.80
CA LEU A 288 -16.75 -4.11 4.42
C LEU A 288 -16.44 -2.62 4.32
N ALA A 289 -16.74 -1.98 3.18
CA ALA A 289 -16.41 -0.57 2.98
C ALA A 289 -17.26 0.39 3.83
N LEU A 290 -18.54 0.12 4.06
CA LEU A 290 -19.40 1.00 4.86
C LEU A 290 -18.98 1.05 6.35
N PRO A 291 -18.68 -0.08 7.02
CA PRO A 291 -18.09 -0.03 8.36
C PRO A 291 -16.70 0.65 8.36
N ALA A 292 -15.87 0.42 7.33
CA ALA A 292 -14.57 1.09 7.20
C ALA A 292 -14.74 2.61 7.13
N LEU A 293 -15.68 3.08 6.29
CA LEU A 293 -16.04 4.49 6.13
C LEU A 293 -16.48 5.08 7.47
N ALA A 294 -17.44 4.45 8.14
CA ALA A 294 -17.97 4.91 9.42
C ALA A 294 -16.84 5.07 10.45
N ILE A 295 -15.96 4.08 10.57
CA ILE A 295 -14.84 4.10 11.52
C ILE A 295 -13.81 5.16 11.12
N GLY A 296 -13.38 5.20 9.85
CA GLY A 296 -12.33 6.11 9.39
C GLY A 296 -12.72 7.58 9.42
N VAL A 297 -14.01 7.90 9.25
CA VAL A 297 -14.54 9.27 9.33
C VAL A 297 -14.80 9.70 10.78
N SER A 298 -15.26 8.80 11.66
CA SER A 298 -15.65 9.16 13.02
C SER A 298 -14.50 9.03 14.03
N SER A 299 -13.70 7.97 13.95
CA SER A 299 -12.77 7.59 15.00
C SER A 299 -11.53 8.48 15.11
N ARG A 300 -11.11 8.73 16.35
CA ARG A 300 -9.82 9.34 16.69
C ARG A 300 -8.82 8.35 17.30
N LYS A 301 -9.24 7.11 17.59
CA LYS A 301 -8.38 6.14 18.27
C LYS A 301 -7.49 5.40 17.27
N PRO A 302 -6.17 5.34 17.46
CA PRO A 302 -5.27 4.67 16.51
C PRO A 302 -5.65 3.21 16.22
N ARG A 303 -6.13 2.46 17.23
CA ARG A 303 -6.58 1.07 17.07
C ARG A 303 -7.78 0.93 16.14
N GLU A 304 -8.75 1.82 16.25
CA GLU A 304 -9.95 1.80 15.41
C GLU A 304 -9.60 2.21 13.96
N LEU A 305 -8.68 3.15 13.76
CA LEU A 305 -8.17 3.50 12.43
C LEU A 305 -7.36 2.36 11.78
N ILE A 306 -6.69 1.51 12.57
CA ILE A 306 -6.11 0.25 12.06
C ILE A 306 -7.21 -0.68 11.57
N THR A 307 -8.33 -0.79 12.28
CA THR A 307 -9.48 -1.58 11.84
C THR A 307 -10.08 -1.02 10.54
N ALA A 308 -10.26 0.30 10.42
CA ALA A 308 -10.71 0.94 9.19
C ALA A 308 -9.76 0.66 8.01
N LEU A 309 -8.45 0.70 8.25
CA LEU A 309 -7.43 0.33 7.26
C LEU A 309 -7.60 -1.12 6.82
N GLN A 310 -7.76 -2.06 7.76
CA GLN A 310 -7.97 -3.47 7.44
C GLN A 310 -9.23 -3.69 6.61
N LEU A 311 -10.36 -3.12 7.03
CA LEU A 311 -11.62 -3.25 6.34
C LEU A 311 -11.57 -2.62 4.95
N SER A 312 -10.90 -1.47 4.77
CA SER A 312 -10.70 -0.85 3.45
C SER A 312 -9.87 -1.75 2.53
N SER A 313 -8.81 -2.37 3.06
CA SER A 313 -7.95 -3.29 2.32
C SER A 313 -8.69 -4.56 1.91
N PHE A 314 -9.50 -5.14 2.82
CA PHE A 314 -10.33 -6.30 2.50
C PHE A 314 -11.51 -5.95 1.60
N ALA A 315 -12.10 -4.76 1.71
CA ALA A 315 -13.10 -4.28 0.79
C ALA A 315 -12.54 -4.19 -0.63
N SER A 316 -11.32 -3.66 -0.80
CA SER A 316 -10.60 -3.67 -2.07
C SER A 316 -10.37 -5.09 -2.61
N LEU A 317 -9.97 -6.03 -1.74
CA LEU A 317 -9.77 -7.42 -2.12
C LEU A 317 -11.06 -8.08 -2.59
N VAL A 318 -12.14 -7.98 -1.81
CA VAL A 318 -13.45 -8.54 -2.16
C VAL A 318 -13.98 -7.88 -3.42
N PHE A 319 -13.84 -6.56 -3.56
CA PHE A 319 -14.19 -5.84 -4.78
C PHE A 319 -13.45 -6.42 -5.99
N GLY A 320 -12.12 -6.51 -5.93
CA GLY A 320 -11.30 -7.01 -7.04
C GLY A 320 -11.58 -8.46 -7.42
N VAL A 321 -11.72 -9.32 -6.42
CA VAL A 321 -11.99 -10.75 -6.62
C VAL A 321 -13.40 -10.99 -7.14
N VAL A 322 -14.42 -10.36 -6.54
CA VAL A 322 -15.81 -10.54 -7.00
C VAL A 322 -15.99 -9.94 -8.38
N LEU A 323 -15.47 -8.73 -8.64
CA LEU A 323 -15.50 -8.14 -9.98
C LEU A 323 -14.79 -9.05 -10.97
N GLY A 324 -13.58 -9.52 -10.65
CA GLY A 324 -12.83 -10.43 -11.50
C GLY A 324 -13.57 -11.73 -11.81
N ILE A 325 -14.16 -12.38 -10.79
CA ILE A 325 -14.97 -13.60 -10.99
C ILE A 325 -16.17 -13.30 -11.88
N THR A 326 -16.90 -12.21 -11.62
CA THR A 326 -18.09 -11.87 -12.40
C THR A 326 -17.76 -11.52 -13.85
N LEU A 327 -16.59 -10.95 -14.12
CA LEU A 327 -16.09 -10.71 -15.49
C LEU A 327 -15.62 -12.01 -16.15
N ALA A 328 -14.95 -12.89 -15.41
CA ALA A 328 -14.47 -14.18 -15.93
C ALA A 328 -15.59 -15.16 -16.33
N VAL A 329 -16.82 -14.96 -15.84
CA VAL A 329 -18.00 -15.78 -16.19
C VAL A 329 -18.96 -15.09 -17.16
N GLN A 330 -18.53 -14.01 -17.81
CA GLN A 330 -19.31 -13.43 -18.90
C GLN A 330 -19.31 -14.39 -20.10
N PRO A 331 -20.45 -14.49 -20.82
CA PRO A 331 -20.62 -15.43 -21.93
C PRO A 331 -19.81 -15.07 -23.18
#